data_AF-A0A7K7FBK4-F1
#
_entry.id   AF-A0A7K7FBK4-F1
#
_cell.length_a   1.000
_cell.length_b   1.000
_cell.length_c   1.000
_cell.angle_alpha   90.00
_cell.angle_beta   90.00
_cell.angle_gamma   90.00
#
_symmetry.space_group_name_H-M   'P 1'
#
loop_
_entity.id
_entity.type
_entity.pdbx_description
1 polymer ?
#
loop_
_entity_poly.entity_id
_entity_poly.type
_entity_poly.pdbx_seq_one_letter_code
_entity_poly.pdbx_strand_id
1 'polypeptide(L)'
;MKISTIKKALQLRNIGQEPSLKSMLCKIENEMVLLHDLLNKLEAEVQQQEKLKNLLKELQKSAERHHMEAQHLSENIPPHLPKPTQSCVARLPVKCEEQTKVVEPKCAKKRTEEPRLIKEAPLITAKEFESVP
;
A
#
# COMPACT_ATOMS: atom_id res chain seq x y z
N MET A 1 44.84 -45.51 -25.40
CA MET A 1 44.84 -44.68 -24.18
C MET A 1 45.96 -43.64 -24.11
N LYS A 2 47.24 -43.99 -24.33
CA LYS A 2 48.38 -43.08 -24.11
C LYS A 2 48.31 -41.73 -24.86
N ILE A 3 47.88 -41.72 -26.12
CA ILE A 3 47.81 -40.49 -26.94
C ILE A 3 46.78 -39.48 -26.41
N SER A 4 45.61 -39.94 -25.97
CA SER A 4 44.56 -39.06 -25.42
C SER A 4 45.03 -38.37 -24.14
N THR A 5 45.70 -39.12 -23.26
CA THR A 5 46.27 -38.57 -22.02
C THR A 5 47.32 -37.51 -22.31
N ILE A 6 48.24 -37.78 -23.25
CA ILE A 6 49.27 -36.81 -23.67
C ILE A 6 48.61 -35.54 -24.24
N LYS A 7 47.59 -35.68 -25.09
CA LYS A 7 46.84 -34.54 -25.65
C LYS A 7 46.21 -33.68 -24.56
N LYS A 8 45.53 -34.30 -23.58
CA LYS A 8 44.91 -33.58 -22.44
C LYS A 8 45.96 -32.84 -21.61
N ALA A 9 47.11 -33.46 -21.33
CA ALA A 9 48.19 -32.83 -20.58
C ALA A 9 48.76 -31.61 -21.32
N LEU A 10 48.96 -31.70 -22.63
CA LEU A 10 49.39 -30.56 -23.46
C LEU A 10 48.35 -29.43 -23.47
N GLN A 11 47.05 -29.76 -23.56
CA GLN A 11 45.99 -28.77 -23.48
C GLN A 11 45.96 -28.06 -22.12
N LEU A 12 46.08 -28.81 -21.02
CA LEU A 12 46.14 -28.24 -19.67
C LEU A 12 47.31 -27.26 -19.52
N ARG A 13 48.49 -27.66 -20.02
CA ARG A 13 49.68 -26.80 -20.04
C ARG A 13 49.45 -25.53 -20.88
N ASN A 14 48.84 -25.67 -22.05
CA ASN A 14 48.56 -24.53 -22.92
C ASN A 14 47.61 -23.53 -22.25
N ILE A 15 46.57 -23.99 -21.55
CA ILE A 15 45.65 -23.11 -20.80
C ILE A 15 46.39 -22.34 -19.70
N GLY A 16 47.37 -22.96 -19.04
CA GLY A 16 48.13 -22.32 -17.95
C GLY A 16 49.23 -21.36 -18.42
N GLN A 17 49.82 -21.58 -19.60
CA GLN A 17 50.96 -20.81 -20.11
C GLN A 17 50.58 -19.76 -21.15
N GLU A 18 49.54 -19.99 -21.94
CA GLU A 18 49.12 -19.07 -22.99
C GLU A 18 48.31 -17.91 -22.37
N PRO A 19 48.78 -16.65 -22.48
CA PRO A 19 48.16 -15.52 -21.77
C PRO A 19 46.70 -15.23 -22.16
N SER A 20 46.32 -15.45 -23.42
CA SER A 20 44.95 -15.14 -23.89
C SER A 20 43.91 -16.11 -23.30
N LEU A 21 44.23 -17.41 -23.24
CA LEU A 21 43.43 -18.47 -22.65
C LEU A 21 43.34 -18.30 -21.13
N LYS A 22 44.45 -17.94 -20.48
CA LYS A 22 44.46 -17.64 -19.06
C LYS A 22 43.57 -16.43 -18.73
N SER A 23 43.67 -15.36 -19.51
CA SER A 23 42.82 -14.17 -19.37
C SER A 23 41.34 -14.50 -19.57
N MET A 24 41.02 -15.31 -20.59
CA MET A 24 39.65 -15.78 -20.83
C MET A 24 39.12 -16.62 -19.67
N LEU A 25 39.93 -17.52 -19.09
CA LEU A 25 39.55 -18.32 -17.94
C LEU A 25 39.24 -17.44 -16.72
N CYS A 26 40.07 -16.43 -16.43
CA CYS A 26 39.82 -15.48 -15.35
C CYS A 26 38.55 -14.64 -15.58
N LYS A 27 38.25 -14.28 -16.84
CA LYS A 27 36.97 -13.61 -17.17
C LYS A 27 35.78 -14.50 -16.88
N ILE A 28 35.85 -15.76 -17.31
CA ILE A 28 34.80 -16.76 -17.04
C ILE A 28 34.61 -16.94 -15.54
N GLU A 29 35.70 -17.06 -14.76
CA GLU A 29 35.65 -17.16 -13.31
C GLU A 29 34.93 -15.96 -12.68
N ASN A 30 35.30 -14.74 -13.06
CA ASN A 30 34.68 -13.52 -12.55
C ASN A 30 33.20 -13.41 -12.93
N GLU A 31 32.84 -13.75 -14.18
CA GLU A 31 31.46 -13.76 -14.65
C GLU A 31 30.62 -14.82 -13.93
N MET A 32 31.19 -15.99 -13.63
CA MET A 32 30.52 -17.03 -12.84
C MET A 32 30.24 -16.57 -11.41
N VAL A 33 31.18 -15.89 -10.77
CA VAL A 33 30.97 -15.31 -9.42
C VAL A 33 29.86 -14.26 -9.47
N LEU A 34 29.91 -13.34 -10.44
CA LEU A 34 28.88 -12.31 -10.61
C LEU A 34 27.49 -12.90 -10.88
N LEU A 35 27.41 -13.93 -11.72
CA LEU A 35 26.17 -14.63 -12.01
C LEU A 35 25.62 -15.31 -10.76
N HIS A 36 26.47 -15.95 -9.96
CA HIS A 36 26.05 -16.57 -8.71
C HIS A 36 25.45 -15.55 -7.74
N ASP A 37 26.10 -14.40 -7.56
CA ASP A 37 25.58 -13.33 -6.71
C ASP A 37 24.26 -12.75 -7.22
N LEU A 38 24.12 -12.61 -8.54
CA LEU A 38 22.89 -12.15 -9.15
C LEU A 38 21.73 -13.14 -8.94
N LEU A 39 22.01 -14.45 -9.05
CA LEU A 39 21.03 -15.50 -8.79
C LEU A 39 20.59 -15.50 -7.32
N ASN A 40 21.53 -15.32 -6.38
CA ASN A 40 21.20 -15.19 -4.95
C ASN A 40 20.28 -13.99 -4.68
N LYS A 41 20.54 -12.84 -5.34
CA LYS A 41 19.67 -11.66 -5.25
C LYS A 41 18.30 -11.91 -5.84
N LEU A 42 18.23 -12.56 -7.00
CA LEU A 42 16.97 -12.92 -7.65
C LEU A 42 16.12 -13.83 -6.75
N GLU A 43 16.74 -14.85 -6.14
CA GLU A 43 16.04 -15.74 -5.21
C GLU A 43 15.46 -14.98 -4.01
N ALA A 44 16.25 -14.09 -3.41
CA ALA A 44 15.79 -13.26 -2.30
C ALA A 44 14.61 -12.35 -2.70
N GLU A 45 14.68 -11.74 -3.89
CA GLU A 45 13.60 -10.87 -4.40
C GLU A 45 12.32 -11.68 -4.67
N VAL A 46 12.43 -12.87 -5.26
CA VAL A 46 11.28 -13.77 -5.49
C VAL A 46 10.60 -14.14 -4.17
N GLN A 47 11.38 -14.47 -3.14
CA GLN A 47 10.84 -14.78 -1.81
C GLN A 47 10.16 -13.56 -1.17
N GLN A 48 10.73 -12.37 -1.33
CA GLN A 48 10.12 -11.12 -0.86
C GLN A 48 8.81 -10.83 -1.59
N GLN A 49 8.78 -10.98 -2.92
CA GLN A 49 7.60 -10.77 -3.73
C GLN A 49 6.46 -11.73 -3.34
N GLU A 50 6.78 -12.98 -3.02
CA GLU A 50 5.77 -13.92 -2.52
C GLU A 50 5.18 -13.49 -1.17
N LYS A 51 6.00 -13.02 -0.23
CA LYS A 51 5.52 -12.47 1.05
C LYS A 51 4.61 -11.26 0.83
N LEU A 52 5.01 -10.33 -0.04
CA LEU A 52 4.21 -9.15 -0.40
C LEU A 52 2.87 -9.54 -1.05
N LYS A 53 2.87 -10.52 -1.96
CA LYS A 53 1.66 -11.06 -2.57
C LYS A 53 0.68 -11.58 -1.52
N ASN A 54 1.17 -12.29 -0.50
CA ASN A 54 0.33 -12.82 0.56
C ASN A 54 -0.25 -11.71 1.44
N LEU A 55 0.57 -10.71 1.81
CA LEU A 55 0.11 -9.53 2.55
C LEU A 55 -0.97 -8.75 1.77
N LEU A 56 -0.78 -8.57 0.45
CA LEU A 56 -1.77 -7.90 -0.39
C LEU A 56 -3.11 -8.64 -0.43
N LYS A 57 -3.10 -9.97 -0.46
CA LYS A 57 -4.34 -10.77 -0.40
C LYS A 57 -5.07 -10.60 0.93
N GLU A 58 -4.34 -10.57 2.06
CA GLU A 58 -4.97 -10.36 3.37
C GLU A 58 -5.51 -8.93 3.51
N LEU A 59 -4.77 -7.93 2.99
CA LEU A 59 -5.25 -6.55 2.95
C LEU A 59 -6.52 -6.43 2.10
N GLN A 60 -6.56 -7.06 0.93
CA GLN A 60 -7.74 -7.09 0.08
C GLN A 60 -8.96 -7.67 0.81
N LYS A 61 -8.82 -8.84 1.44
CA LYS A 61 -9.90 -9.45 2.24
C LYS A 61 -10.37 -8.53 3.36
N SER A 62 -9.45 -7.82 4.03
CA SER A 62 -9.82 -6.88 5.08
C SER A 62 -10.57 -5.67 4.54
N ALA A 63 -10.12 -5.11 3.42
CA ALA A 63 -10.78 -3.98 2.77
C ALA A 63 -12.18 -4.35 2.28
N GLU A 64 -12.36 -5.53 1.70
CA GLU A 64 -13.65 -6.06 1.28
C GLU A 64 -14.61 -6.19 2.48
N ARG A 65 -14.16 -6.75 3.61
CA ARG A 65 -14.98 -6.81 4.83
C ARG A 65 -15.42 -5.44 5.32
N HIS A 66 -14.50 -4.49 5.44
CA HIS A 66 -14.83 -3.14 5.88
C HIS A 66 -15.76 -2.41 4.90
N HIS A 67 -15.60 -2.64 3.60
CA HIS A 67 -16.51 -2.11 2.60
C HIS A 67 -17.93 -2.65 2.78
N MET A 68 -18.08 -3.97 2.94
CA MET A 68 -19.38 -4.60 3.18
C MET A 68 -20.02 -4.13 4.50
N GLU A 69 -19.24 -3.99 5.57
CA GLU A 69 -19.70 -3.44 6.85
C GLU A 69 -20.20 -1.98 6.70
N ALA A 70 -19.40 -1.13 6.05
CA ALA A 70 -19.78 0.26 5.80
C ALA A 70 -21.02 0.38 4.91
N GLN A 71 -21.12 -0.46 3.87
CA GLN A 71 -22.30 -0.53 3.02
C GLN A 71 -23.54 -0.92 3.84
N HIS A 72 -23.45 -2.00 4.63
CA HIS A 72 -24.55 -2.44 5.49
C HIS A 72 -24.99 -1.34 6.46
N LEU A 73 -24.06 -0.63 7.10
CA LEU A 73 -24.38 0.50 7.99
C LEU A 73 -25.06 1.65 7.24
N SER A 74 -24.63 1.94 6.02
CA SER A 74 -25.22 3.00 5.19
C SER A 74 -26.64 2.68 4.71
N GLU A 75 -26.92 1.39 4.46
CA GLU A 75 -28.24 0.92 4.02
C GLU A 75 -29.23 0.77 5.19
N ASN A 76 -28.73 0.50 6.40
CA ASN A 76 -29.53 0.22 7.60
C ASN A 76 -29.56 1.38 8.60
N ILE A 77 -29.66 2.63 8.13
CA ILE A 77 -29.80 3.80 9.01
C ILE A 77 -31.22 3.83 9.61
N PRO A 78 -31.37 3.80 10.94
CA PRO A 78 -32.69 3.91 11.56
C PRO A 78 -33.44 5.19 11.16
N PRO A 79 -34.75 5.11 10.89
CA PRO A 79 -35.53 6.25 10.38
C PRO A 79 -35.67 7.41 11.36
N HIS A 80 -35.38 7.18 12.64
CA HIS A 80 -35.42 8.18 13.70
C HIS A 80 -34.09 8.93 13.87
N LEU A 81 -33.02 8.54 13.19
CA LEU A 81 -31.76 9.26 13.23
C LEU A 81 -31.80 10.51 12.33
N PRO A 82 -31.09 11.58 12.71
CA PRO A 82 -30.93 12.75 11.85
C PRO A 82 -30.33 12.32 10.51
N LYS A 83 -30.99 12.68 9.40
CA LYS A 83 -30.45 12.42 8.07
C LYS A 83 -29.10 13.14 7.93
N PRO A 84 -28.05 12.49 7.39
CA PRO A 84 -26.77 13.13 7.20
C PRO A 84 -26.96 14.44 6.40
N THR A 85 -26.58 15.57 6.98
CA THR A 85 -26.52 16.84 6.28
C THR A 85 -25.48 16.74 5.18
N GLN A 86 -25.76 17.38 4.04
CA GLN A 86 -24.94 17.32 2.81
C GLN A 86 -23.46 17.70 3.01
N SER A 87 -23.08 18.28 4.15
CA SER A 87 -21.69 18.57 4.54
C SER A 87 -20.86 17.33 4.88
N CYS A 88 -21.48 16.20 5.28
CA CYS A 88 -20.76 14.94 5.56
C CYS A 88 -20.58 14.08 4.29
N VAL A 89 -21.32 14.38 3.23
CA VAL A 89 -21.15 13.73 1.91
C VAL A 89 -20.10 14.52 1.13
N ALA A 90 -18.86 14.53 1.63
CA ALA A 90 -17.72 14.88 0.81
C ALA A 90 -17.53 13.74 -0.21
N ARG A 91 -18.28 13.89 -1.31
CA ARG A 91 -18.15 13.24 -2.61
C ARG A 91 -16.78 12.56 -2.81
N LEU A 92 -16.79 11.23 -2.83
CA LEU A 92 -15.75 10.42 -3.48
C LEU A 92 -15.48 10.99 -4.89
N PRO A 93 -14.22 11.22 -5.29
CA PRO A 93 -13.91 12.07 -6.42
C PRO A 93 -14.08 11.31 -7.73
N VAL A 94 -15.00 11.75 -8.59
CA VAL A 94 -14.96 11.42 -10.01
C VAL A 94 -15.22 12.69 -10.83
N LYS A 95 -14.20 13.03 -11.61
CA LYS A 95 -14.06 14.04 -12.68
C LYS A 95 -13.75 15.49 -12.29
N CYS A 96 -12.53 15.87 -12.64
CA CYS A 96 -12.08 17.22 -12.97
C CYS A 96 -13.07 17.91 -13.91
N GLU A 97 -13.43 19.15 -13.61
CA GLU A 97 -13.11 20.29 -14.47
C GLU A 97 -13.25 21.60 -13.70
N GLU A 98 -12.33 22.48 -14.05
CA GLU A 98 -12.07 23.83 -13.61
C GLU A 98 -13.31 24.74 -13.55
N GLN A 99 -13.55 25.39 -12.41
CA GLN A 99 -13.73 26.85 -12.37
C GLN A 99 -13.87 27.39 -10.94
N THR A 100 -12.87 28.20 -10.60
CA THR A 100 -12.83 29.18 -9.52
C THR A 100 -14.01 30.14 -9.61
N LYS A 101 -14.72 30.36 -8.50
CA LYS A 101 -15.22 31.69 -8.07
C LYS A 101 -15.79 31.64 -6.66
N VAL A 102 -15.09 32.34 -5.77
CA VAL A 102 -15.52 32.76 -4.44
C VAL A 102 -16.77 33.64 -4.59
N VAL A 103 -17.91 33.22 -4.03
CA VAL A 103 -19.00 34.13 -3.66
C VAL A 103 -19.65 33.63 -2.37
N GLU A 104 -19.43 34.39 -1.31
CA GLU A 104 -20.10 34.31 -0.01
C GLU A 104 -21.59 34.64 -0.17
N PRO A 105 -22.55 33.80 0.28
CA PRO A 105 -23.95 34.14 0.16
C PRO A 105 -24.44 34.88 1.40
N LYS A 106 -24.81 36.13 1.12
CA LYS A 106 -25.60 37.05 1.93
C LYS A 106 -26.72 36.37 2.73
N CYS A 107 -26.76 36.76 4.00
CA CYS A 107 -27.87 36.63 4.92
C CYS A 107 -29.17 37.17 4.32
N ALA A 108 -30.21 36.34 4.26
CA ALA A 108 -31.60 36.68 4.57
C ALA A 108 -32.55 35.55 4.16
N LYS A 109 -33.34 35.06 5.13
CA LYS A 109 -34.81 35.10 5.09
C LYS A 109 -35.39 34.50 6.37
N LYS A 110 -36.08 35.37 7.12
CA LYS A 110 -36.88 35.07 8.31
C LYS A 110 -37.87 33.94 8.00
N ARG A 111 -37.87 32.89 8.83
CA ARG A 111 -39.02 32.00 9.00
C ARG A 111 -39.54 32.22 10.41
N THR A 112 -40.84 32.38 10.51
CA THR A 112 -41.59 32.54 11.76
C THR A 112 -41.33 31.32 12.64
N GLU A 113 -40.49 31.47 13.66
CA GLU A 113 -40.23 30.43 14.66
C GLU A 113 -41.35 30.46 15.70
N GLU A 114 -42.06 29.34 15.84
CA GLU A 114 -42.74 29.03 17.09
C GLU A 114 -41.68 28.95 18.20
N PRO A 115 -41.87 29.57 19.37
CA PRO A 115 -40.91 29.48 20.46
C PRO A 115 -40.99 28.08 21.05
N ARG A 116 -40.24 27.13 20.46
CA ARG A 116 -39.93 25.88 21.14
C ARG A 116 -38.99 26.24 22.29
N LEU A 117 -39.54 26.34 23.49
CA LEU A 117 -38.78 26.40 24.74
C LEU A 117 -37.98 25.09 24.86
N ILE A 118 -36.79 25.07 24.26
CA ILE A 118 -35.80 24.04 24.55
C ILE A 118 -35.26 24.39 25.94
N LYS A 119 -35.62 23.58 26.94
CA LYS A 119 -35.00 23.67 28.25
C LYS A 119 -33.57 23.15 28.09
N GLU A 120 -32.61 24.06 28.06
CA GLU A 120 -31.19 23.70 28.11
C GLU A 120 -30.92 23.00 29.44
N ALA A 121 -30.48 21.75 29.38
CA ALA A 121 -29.99 21.03 30.54
C ALA A 121 -28.54 21.47 30.82
N PRO A 122 -28.14 21.67 32.08
CA PRO A 122 -26.75 21.98 32.40
C PRO A 122 -25.82 20.88 31.88
N LEU A 123 -24.78 21.29 31.15
CA LEU A 123 -23.73 20.38 30.71
C LEU A 123 -22.91 19.98 31.93
N ILE A 124 -22.72 18.68 32.14
CA ILE A 124 -21.87 18.16 33.20
C ILE A 124 -20.43 18.62 32.92
N THR A 125 -19.83 19.30 33.88
CA THR A 125 -18.44 19.74 33.78
C THR A 125 -17.49 18.57 34.04
N ALA A 126 -16.29 18.59 33.44
CA ALA A 126 -15.31 17.50 33.59
C ALA A 126 -15.01 17.15 35.06
N LYS A 127 -15.03 18.17 35.92
CA LYS A 127 -14.85 18.03 37.38
C LYS A 127 -15.95 17.24 38.08
N GLU A 128 -17.20 17.33 37.60
CA GLU A 128 -18.32 16.56 38.16
C GLU A 128 -18.25 15.09 37.73
N PHE A 129 -17.76 14.82 36.52
CA PHE A 129 -17.61 13.46 36.00
C PHE A 129 -16.55 12.63 36.75
N GLU A 130 -15.50 13.29 37.23
CA GLU A 130 -14.43 12.66 38.02
C GLU A 130 -14.87 12.21 39.42
N SER A 131 -16.05 12.64 39.89
CA SER A 131 -16.59 12.29 41.20
C SER A 131 -17.53 11.08 41.21
N VAL A 132 -17.74 10.44 40.05
CA VAL A 132 -18.57 9.23 39.93
C VAL A 132 -17.70 7.99 40.22
N PRO A 133 -18.07 7.12 41.18
CA PRO A 133 -17.28 5.97 41.60
C PRO A 133 -17.13 4.88 40.54
#